data_AF-A0A257J1F7-F1
#
_entry.id   AF-A0A257J1F7-F1
#
_cell.length_a   1.000
_cell.length_b   1.000
_cell.length_c   1.000
_cell.angle_alpha   90.00
_cell.angle_beta   90.00
_cell.angle_gamma   90.00
#
_symmetry.space_group_name_H-M   'P 1'
#
loop_
_entity.id
_entity.type
_entity.pdbx_description
1 polymer ?
#
loop_
_entity_poly.entity_id
_entity_poly.type
_entity_poly.pdbx_seq_one_letter_code
_entity_poly.pdbx_strand_id
1 'polypeptide(L)'
;MKAAERELGTSTAFTLELDAAPGTPLSRVRDLERAIEDYAEAHALALSGTQLRFLVQALGRPTTSEDQVALMDWLVDCPGLRRIRVGALRRTATGHGAYLQMASGDMAVIGVTLLYRLGRLSAEQYLQILGGFVRPDMH
;
A
#
# COMPACT_ATOMS: atom_id res chain seq x y z
N MET A 1 5.42 -10.90 34.06
CA MET A 1 6.08 -11.38 32.82
C MET A 1 6.25 -10.20 31.90
N LYS A 2 7.48 -9.88 31.52
CA LYS A 2 7.86 -8.68 30.77
C LYS A 2 7.18 -8.71 29.39
N ALA A 3 6.37 -7.70 29.10
CA ALA A 3 5.96 -7.39 27.75
C ALA A 3 7.25 -7.12 26.97
N ALA A 4 7.55 -8.00 26.02
CA ALA A 4 8.61 -7.77 25.07
C ALA A 4 8.24 -6.49 24.31
N GLU A 5 8.90 -5.40 24.68
CA GLU A 5 9.29 -4.36 23.74
C GLU A 5 9.98 -5.08 22.58
N ARG A 6 9.18 -5.56 21.62
CA ARG A 6 9.68 -6.00 20.32
C ARG A 6 10.36 -4.76 19.77
N GLU A 7 11.68 -4.78 19.82
CA GLU A 7 12.53 -3.80 19.16
C GLU A 7 11.92 -3.51 17.79
N LEU A 8 11.35 -2.31 17.63
CA LEU A 8 11.11 -1.67 16.35
C LEU A 8 12.49 -1.33 15.76
N GLY A 9 13.29 -2.38 15.56
CA GLY A 9 14.63 -2.29 15.01
C GLY A 9 14.48 -1.95 13.55
N THR A 10 14.66 -0.67 13.21
CA THR A 10 15.12 -0.25 11.87
C THR A 10 14.34 -0.85 10.68
N SER A 11 13.06 -1.17 10.85
CA SER A 11 12.29 -1.86 9.81
C SER A 11 11.79 -0.83 8.80
N THR A 12 12.13 -1.04 7.53
CA THR A 12 11.60 -0.25 6.42
C THR A 12 10.08 -0.40 6.40
N ALA A 13 9.35 0.68 6.20
CA ALA A 13 7.91 0.69 6.11
C ALA A 13 7.45 1.66 4.99
N PHE A 14 6.19 1.56 4.61
CA PHE A 14 5.57 2.48 3.66
C PHE A 14 4.16 2.88 4.11
N THR A 15 3.71 4.05 3.66
CA THR A 15 2.35 4.51 3.93
C THR A 15 1.40 4.02 2.84
N LEU A 16 0.16 3.71 3.24
CA LEU A 16 -0.96 3.41 2.37
C LEU A 16 -2.08 4.36 2.71
N GLU A 17 -2.56 5.15 1.75
CA GLU A 17 -3.74 6.00 1.92
C GLU A 17 -4.75 5.67 0.82
N LEU A 18 -5.99 5.43 1.23
CA LEU A 18 -7.06 5.06 0.31
C LEU A 18 -8.22 6.04 0.41
N ASP A 19 -8.80 6.38 -0.74
CA ASP A 19 -10.10 7.07 -0.78
C ASP A 19 -11.14 6.12 -1.35
N ALA A 20 -12.22 5.91 -0.60
CA ALA A 20 -13.42 5.26 -1.11
C ALA A 20 -14.11 6.15 -2.18
N ALA A 21 -14.86 5.52 -3.08
CA ALA A 21 -15.67 6.23 -4.05
C ALA A 21 -16.72 7.15 -3.36
N PRO A 22 -17.07 8.29 -3.99
CA PRO A 22 -18.13 9.15 -3.46
C PRO A 22 -19.44 8.39 -3.30
N GLY A 23 -20.08 8.55 -2.14
CA GLY A 23 -21.34 7.87 -1.83
C GLY A 23 -21.18 6.42 -1.35
N THR A 24 -19.95 5.90 -1.21
CA THR A 24 -19.72 4.58 -0.60
C THR A 24 -20.26 4.56 0.84
N PRO A 25 -21.17 3.64 1.20
CA PRO A 25 -21.69 3.54 2.55
C PRO A 25 -20.61 3.23 3.58
N LEU A 26 -20.74 3.73 4.81
CA LEU A 26 -19.79 3.45 5.89
C LEU A 26 -19.62 1.95 6.18
N SER A 27 -20.66 1.14 6.00
CA SER A 27 -20.56 -0.31 6.12
C SER A 27 -19.56 -0.90 5.12
N ARG A 28 -19.60 -0.44 3.86
CA ARG A 28 -18.67 -0.88 2.81
C ARG A 28 -17.24 -0.42 3.08
N VAL A 29 -17.06 0.76 3.65
CA VAL A 29 -15.73 1.22 4.09
C VAL A 29 -15.17 0.30 5.17
N ARG A 30 -15.98 -0.09 6.15
CA ARG A 30 -15.57 -1.05 7.20
C ARG A 30 -15.28 -2.43 6.64
N ASP A 31 -16.07 -2.92 5.69
CA ASP A 31 -15.82 -4.19 5.01
C ASP A 31 -14.47 -4.16 4.27
N LEU A 32 -14.15 -3.03 3.64
CA LEU A 32 -12.86 -2.82 2.97
C LEU A 32 -11.70 -2.78 3.98
N GLU A 33 -11.83 -2.03 5.08
CA GLU A 33 -10.83 -2.01 6.15
C GLU A 33 -10.56 -3.43 6.67
N ARG A 34 -11.62 -4.21 6.88
CA ARG A 34 -11.51 -5.59 7.32
C ARG A 34 -10.80 -6.47 6.30
N ALA A 35 -11.13 -6.34 5.01
CA ALA A 35 -10.46 -7.09 3.95
C ALA A 35 -8.96 -6.75 3.87
N ILE A 36 -8.58 -5.48 4.10
CA ILE A 36 -7.18 -5.04 4.13
C ILE A 36 -6.45 -5.67 5.32
N GLU A 37 -7.10 -5.71 6.50
CA GLU A 37 -6.56 -6.39 7.69
C GLU A 37 -6.35 -7.89 7.44
N ASP A 38 -7.34 -8.57 6.89
CA ASP A 38 -7.27 -10.01 6.57
C ASP A 38 -6.18 -10.29 5.52
N TYR A 39 -6.03 -9.43 4.50
CA TYR A 39 -4.93 -9.52 3.53
C TYR A 39 -3.56 -9.37 4.21
N ALA A 40 -3.43 -8.37 5.09
CA ALA A 40 -2.17 -8.11 5.77
C ALA A 40 -1.77 -9.28 6.68
N GLU A 41 -2.71 -9.86 7.42
CA GLU A 41 -2.49 -11.05 8.22
C GLU A 41 -1.99 -12.23 7.35
N ALA A 42 -2.66 -12.49 6.23
CA ALA A 42 -2.29 -13.57 5.31
C ALA A 42 -0.89 -13.42 4.69
N HIS A 43 -0.40 -12.18 4.55
CA HIS A 43 0.90 -11.87 3.93
C HIS A 43 1.98 -11.49 4.96
N ALA A 44 1.74 -11.75 6.25
CA ALA A 44 2.64 -11.39 7.34
C ALA A 44 3.03 -9.90 7.34
N LEU A 45 2.06 -9.03 7.07
CA LEU A 45 2.18 -7.58 7.16
C LEU A 45 1.50 -7.09 8.44
N ALA A 46 2.13 -6.12 9.10
CA ALA A 46 1.51 -5.34 10.15
C ALA A 46 1.01 -4.01 9.59
N LEU A 47 -0.21 -3.67 9.96
CA LEU A 47 -0.85 -2.39 9.70
C LEU A 47 -0.95 -1.62 11.01
N SER A 48 -0.64 -0.34 10.97
CA SER A 48 -0.97 0.60 12.05
C SER A 48 -1.50 1.89 11.47
N GLY A 49 -2.46 2.55 12.13
CA GLY A 49 -3.12 3.74 11.60
C GLY A 49 -4.64 3.66 11.74
N THR A 50 -5.34 4.56 11.06
CA THR A 50 -6.80 4.72 11.20
C THR A 50 -7.43 5.18 9.89
N GLN A 51 -8.66 4.75 9.63
CA GLN A 51 -9.55 5.33 8.62
C GLN A 51 -8.92 5.35 7.22
N LEU A 52 -8.60 4.16 6.70
CA LEU A 52 -7.97 3.95 5.39
C LEU A 52 -6.58 4.60 5.19
N ARG A 53 -5.93 5.02 6.28
CA ARG A 53 -4.55 5.49 6.30
C ARG A 53 -3.73 4.58 7.19
N PHE A 54 -2.82 3.85 6.57
CA PHE A 54 -2.03 2.82 7.23
C PHE A 54 -0.54 3.07 7.03
N LEU A 55 0.22 2.70 8.05
CA LEU A 55 1.63 2.40 7.98
C LEU A 55 1.74 0.88 7.86
N VAL A 56 2.42 0.42 6.80
CA VAL A 56 2.57 -1.00 6.45
C VAL A 56 4.02 -1.42 6.62
N GLN A 57 4.24 -2.54 7.32
CA GLN A 57 5.55 -3.14 7.51
C GLN A 57 5.46 -4.67 7.51
N ALA A 58 6.47 -5.35 6.97
CA ALA A 58 6.55 -6.81 7.06
C ALA A 58 6.93 -7.26 8.48
N LEU A 59 6.37 -8.39 8.91
CA LEU A 59 6.63 -9.01 10.21
C LEU A 59 7.83 -9.97 10.11
N GLY A 60 8.85 -9.73 10.93
CA GLY A 60 10.02 -10.62 11.03
C GLY A 60 10.99 -10.58 9.85
N ARG A 61 10.75 -9.71 8.85
CA ARG A 61 11.66 -9.46 7.72
C ARG A 61 11.61 -8.00 7.26
N PRO A 62 12.58 -7.51 6.47
CA PRO A 62 12.48 -6.21 5.84
C PRO A 62 11.30 -6.13 4.86
N THR A 63 10.61 -5.00 4.87
CA THR A 63 9.58 -4.67 3.87
C THR A 63 10.23 -4.33 2.53
N THR A 64 9.72 -4.89 1.45
CA THR A 64 10.29 -4.79 0.09
C THR A 64 9.36 -4.07 -0.88
N SER A 65 9.87 -3.76 -2.07
CA SER A 65 9.09 -3.25 -3.22
C SER A 65 8.01 -4.26 -3.65
N GLU A 66 8.31 -5.55 -3.55
CA GLU A 66 7.35 -6.63 -3.83
C GLU A 66 6.15 -6.58 -2.89
N ASP A 67 6.34 -6.29 -1.60
CA ASP A 67 5.23 -6.13 -0.66
C ASP A 67 4.30 -4.98 -1.05
N GLN A 68 4.89 -3.87 -1.51
CA GLN A 68 4.13 -2.72 -1.99
C GLN A 68 3.31 -3.09 -3.22
N VAL A 69 3.96 -3.67 -4.23
CA VAL A 69 3.33 -3.99 -5.50
C VAL A 69 2.27 -5.06 -5.33
N ALA A 70 2.50 -6.10 -4.52
CA ALA A 70 1.51 -7.13 -4.24
C ALA A 70 0.25 -6.55 -3.57
N LEU A 71 0.44 -5.67 -2.57
CA LEU A 71 -0.70 -5.00 -1.92
C LEU A 71 -1.43 -4.06 -2.89
N MET A 72 -0.71 -3.31 -3.71
CA MET A 72 -1.30 -2.44 -4.74
C MET A 72 -2.09 -3.22 -5.77
N ASP A 73 -1.52 -4.33 -6.25
CA ASP A 73 -2.15 -5.24 -7.20
C ASP A 73 -3.48 -5.78 -6.65
N TRP A 74 -3.48 -6.24 -5.40
CA TRP A 74 -4.69 -6.70 -4.72
C TRP A 74 -5.73 -5.58 -4.53
N LEU A 75 -5.29 -4.36 -4.18
CA LEU A 75 -6.19 -3.20 -4.00
C LEU A 75 -6.82 -2.71 -5.31
N VAL A 76 -6.15 -2.87 -6.45
CA VAL A 76 -6.72 -2.51 -7.76
C VAL A 76 -7.97 -3.33 -8.06
N ASP A 77 -8.02 -4.57 -7.61
CA ASP A 77 -9.17 -5.47 -7.76
C ASP A 77 -10.25 -5.26 -6.68
N CYS A 78 -10.00 -4.41 -5.67
CA CYS A 78 -10.95 -4.15 -4.59
C CYS A 78 -12.02 -3.12 -5.04
N PRO A 79 -13.30 -3.52 -5.10
CA PRO A 79 -14.37 -2.63 -5.54
C PRO A 79 -14.61 -1.51 -4.52
N GLY A 80 -15.00 -0.34 -5.01
CA GLY A 80 -15.38 0.79 -4.16
C GLY A 80 -14.22 1.70 -3.73
N LEU A 81 -12.99 1.38 -4.14
CA LEU A 81 -11.87 2.31 -4.10
C LEU A 81 -11.96 3.29 -5.26
N ARG A 82 -11.55 4.54 -5.02
CA ARG A 82 -11.37 5.56 -6.06
C ARG A 82 -9.90 5.87 -6.25
N ARG A 83 -9.14 5.95 -5.16
CA ARG A 83 -7.74 6.36 -5.17
C ARG A 83 -6.95 5.49 -4.22
N ILE A 84 -5.76 5.09 -4.66
CA ILE A 84 -4.75 4.41 -3.87
C ILE A 84 -3.49 5.27 -3.91
N ARG A 85 -2.95 5.61 -2.74
CA ARG A 85 -1.64 6.26 -2.60
C ARG A 85 -0.71 5.38 -1.78
N VAL A 86 0.48 5.15 -2.31
CA VAL A 86 1.51 4.36 -1.66
C VAL A 86 2.77 5.20 -1.51
N GLY A 87 3.24 5.35 -0.27
CA GLY A 87 4.48 6.04 0.04
C GLY A 87 5.72 5.23 -0.37
N ALA A 88 6.84 5.92 -0.58
CA ALA A 88 8.12 5.24 -0.79
C ALA A 88 8.55 4.47 0.47
N LEU A 89 9.25 3.35 0.27
CA LEU A 89 9.90 2.61 1.36
C LEU A 89 10.89 3.50 2.12
N ARG A 90 10.71 3.60 3.43
CA ARG A 90 11.56 4.41 4.31
C ARG A 90 11.82 3.71 5.63
N ARG A 91 13.01 3.95 6.20
CA ARG A 91 13.37 3.46 7.56
C ARG A 91 12.57 4.15 8.67
N THR A 92 12.08 5.37 8.42
CA THR A 92 11.21 6.12 9.33
C THR A 92 10.07 6.69 8.51
N ALA A 93 8.89 6.09 8.62
CA ALA A 93 7.70 6.52 7.88
C ALA A 93 6.95 7.67 8.60
N THR A 94 7.69 8.57 9.24
CA THR A 94 7.13 9.75 9.89
C THR A 94 7.04 10.90 8.88
N GLY A 95 5.83 11.23 8.43
CA GLY A 95 5.54 12.39 7.57
C GLY A 95 5.06 12.05 6.15
N HIS A 96 4.54 13.08 5.45
CA HIS A 96 4.12 12.98 4.05
C HIS A 96 5.36 12.88 3.15
N GLY A 97 5.81 11.64 2.92
CA GLY A 97 6.92 11.33 2.02
C GLY A 97 6.53 11.40 0.55
N ALA A 98 7.48 11.07 -0.32
CA ALA A 98 7.18 10.87 -1.73
C ALA A 98 6.19 9.71 -1.88
N TYR A 99 5.15 9.88 -2.70
CA TYR A 99 4.09 8.89 -2.89
C TYR A 99 3.83 8.64 -4.38
N LEU A 100 3.33 7.45 -4.67
CA LEU A 100 2.80 7.06 -5.96
C LEU A 100 1.27 7.01 -5.82
N GLN A 101 0.56 7.61 -6.76
CA GLN A 101 -0.90 7.66 -6.75
C GLN A 101 -1.45 6.99 -7.99
N MET A 102 -2.49 6.19 -7.79
CA MET A 102 -3.29 5.63 -8.88
C MET A 102 -4.78 5.76 -8.60
N ALA A 103 -5.56 5.85 -9.67
CA ALA A 103 -7.00 5.69 -9.60
C ALA A 103 -7.36 4.20 -9.72
N SER A 104 -8.29 3.74 -8.88
CA SER A 104 -8.88 2.42 -9.06
C SER A 104 -9.70 2.41 -10.35
N GLY A 105 -9.49 1.40 -11.19
CA GLY A 105 -10.10 1.30 -12.52
C GLY A 105 -9.37 2.05 -13.64
N ASP A 106 -8.19 2.61 -13.39
CA ASP A 106 -7.36 3.18 -14.46
C ASP A 106 -6.83 2.05 -15.38
N MET A 107 -7.18 2.12 -16.66
CA MET A 107 -6.76 1.13 -17.67
C MET A 107 -5.24 1.04 -17.82
N ALA A 108 -4.50 2.12 -17.57
CA ALA A 108 -3.05 2.09 -17.59
C ALA A 108 -2.52 1.19 -16.46
N VAL A 109 -3.11 1.28 -15.26
CA VAL A 109 -2.75 0.44 -14.11
C VAL A 109 -3.07 -1.02 -14.39
N ILE A 110 -4.23 -1.31 -15.00
CA ILE A 110 -4.63 -2.68 -15.37
C ILE A 110 -3.60 -3.32 -16.32
N GLY A 111 -3.17 -2.59 -17.35
CA GLY A 111 -2.18 -3.10 -18.31
C GLY A 111 -0.82 -3.38 -17.68
N VAL A 112 -0.32 -2.48 -16.84
CA VAL A 112 0.96 -2.64 -16.13
C VAL A 112 0.89 -3.80 -15.13
N THR A 113 -0.24 -3.94 -14.45
CA THR A 113 -0.54 -5.03 -13.52
C THR A 113 -0.53 -6.40 -14.19
N LEU A 114 -1.14 -6.51 -15.37
CA LEU A 114 -1.08 -7.76 -16.15
C LEU A 114 0.36 -8.14 -16.50
N LEU A 115 1.17 -7.18 -16.95
CA LEU A 115 2.58 -7.44 -17.30
C LEU A 115 3.41 -7.89 -16.09
N TYR A 116 3.16 -7.30 -14.91
CA TYR A 116 3.78 -7.74 -13.67
C TYR A 116 3.37 -9.17 -13.29
N ARG A 117 2.07 -9.49 -13.30
CA ARG A 117 1.55 -10.84 -13.01
C ARG A 117 2.10 -11.90 -13.97
N LEU A 118 2.37 -11.55 -15.23
CA LEU A 118 3.00 -12.42 -16.22
C LEU A 118 4.53 -12.56 -16.05
N GLY A 119 5.11 -11.95 -15.01
CA GLY A 119 6.54 -11.98 -14.74
C GLY A 119 7.37 -11.19 -15.76
N ARG A 120 6.75 -10.27 -16.50
CA ARG A 120 7.42 -9.45 -17.52
C ARG A 120 8.00 -8.15 -16.97
N LEU A 121 7.62 -7.78 -15.76
CA LEU A 121 8.12 -6.60 -15.04
C LEU A 121 8.59 -7.00 -13.65
N SER A 122 9.67 -6.39 -13.18
CA SER A 122 10.03 -6.40 -11.76
C SER A 122 9.13 -5.44 -10.97
N ALA A 123 9.13 -5.57 -9.63
CA ALA A 123 8.39 -4.65 -8.76
C ALA A 123 8.87 -3.20 -8.91
N GLU A 124 10.18 -2.99 -9.08
CA GLU A 124 10.75 -1.65 -9.30
C GLU A 124 10.30 -1.07 -10.63
N GLN A 125 10.30 -1.87 -11.70
CA GLN A 125 9.84 -1.45 -13.02
C GLN A 125 8.34 -1.10 -13.00
N TYR A 126 7.54 -1.89 -12.30
CA TYR A 126 6.12 -1.61 -12.08
C TYR A 126 5.92 -0.21 -11.46
N LEU A 127 6.62 0.09 -10.36
CA LEU A 127 6.55 1.38 -9.68
C LEU A 127 7.05 2.54 -10.56
N GLN A 128 8.09 2.32 -11.35
CA GLN A 128 8.62 3.33 -12.27
C GLN A 128 7.64 3.64 -13.41
N ILE A 129 7.04 2.62 -14.03
CA ILE A 129 6.09 2.78 -15.13
C ILE A 129 4.83 3.53 -14.67
N LEU A 130 4.39 3.29 -13.44
CA LEU A 130 3.27 4.02 -12.82
C LEU A 130 3.60 5.47 -12.43
N GLY A 131 4.78 5.99 -12.79
CA GLY A 131 5.17 7.38 -12.62
C GLY A 131 6.16 7.64 -11.47
N GLY A 132 6.54 6.61 -10.72
CA GLY A 132 7.46 6.73 -9.59
C GLY A 132 6.88 7.53 -8.41
N PHE A 133 7.73 7.79 -7.41
CA PHE A 133 7.31 8.50 -6.20
C PHE A 133 7.47 10.01 -6.36
N VAL A 134 6.36 10.76 -6.28
CA VAL A 134 6.31 12.22 -6.38
C VAL A 134 6.35 12.84 -4.99
N ARG A 135 7.13 13.91 -4.79
CA ARG A 135 7.19 14.64 -3.50
C ARG A 135 6.03 15.64 -3.41
N PRO A 136 5.37 15.79 -2.25
CA PRO A 136 4.27 16.74 -2.07
C PRO A 136 4.71 18.21 -2.18
N ASP A 137 5.99 18.55 -1.99
CA ASP A 137 6.49 19.93 -1.91
C ASP A 137 7.01 20.52 -3.24
N MET A 138 6.51 20.04 -4.39
CA MET A 138 6.90 20.58 -5.71
C MET A 138 5.76 21.32 -6.42
N HIS A 139 4.96 22.09 -5.68
CA HIS A 139 4.10 23.16 -6.21
C HIS A 139 4.02 24.34 -5.24
#